data_AF-A0A6V7IBW3-F1
#
_entry.id   AF-A0A6V7IBW3-F1
#
_cell.length_a   1.000
_cell.length_b   1.000
_cell.length_c   1.000
_cell.angle_alpha   90.00
_cell.angle_beta   90.00
_cell.angle_gamma   90.00
#
_symmetry.space_group_name_H-M   'P 1'
#
loop_
_entity.id
_entity.type
_entity.pdbx_description
1 polymer ?
#
loop_
_entity_poly.entity_id
_entity_poly.type
_entity_poly.pdbx_seq_one_letter_code
_entity_poly.pdbx_strand_id
1 'polypeptide(L)'
;SWRKGDYTVAAYKEEILLQQASVEDLEKNIADNIQIGPFDVSVSRTKNHLINKRKEILTKLLTLLTEHLRNKVDDVMYEYMEIKRKLREDPKCIEEVFEIRELIETLPMQLNALMETATRLKFDYDVLEYFKWTISDEDFHNKWQILLFSSLINNQ
;
A
#
# COMPACT_ATOMS: atom_id res chain seq x y z
N SER A 1 2.00 -12.30 -18.96
CA SER A 1 2.42 -13.03 -17.74
C SER A 1 2.68 -11.99 -16.66
N TRP A 2 1.69 -11.75 -15.80
CA TRP A 2 1.83 -10.80 -14.69
C TRP A 2 2.60 -11.53 -13.58
N ARG A 3 3.81 -11.08 -13.27
CA ARG A 3 4.61 -11.69 -12.19
C ARG A 3 3.92 -11.37 -10.87
N LYS A 4 3.37 -12.39 -10.20
CA LYS A 4 3.14 -12.40 -8.75
C LYS A 4 4.50 -12.41 -8.03
N GLY A 5 5.28 -11.36 -8.19
CA GLY A 5 6.36 -11.05 -7.27
C GLY A 5 5.81 -10.05 -6.27
N ASP A 6 6.16 -10.15 -5.00
CA ASP A 6 5.79 -9.16 -3.99
C ASP A 6 6.32 -7.79 -4.42
N TYR A 7 5.49 -6.99 -5.07
CA TYR A 7 5.86 -5.66 -5.51
C TYR A 7 6.07 -4.80 -4.26
N THR A 8 7.27 -4.25 -4.13
CA THR A 8 7.55 -3.27 -3.08
C THR A 8 6.80 -1.99 -3.39
N VAL A 9 6.49 -1.20 -2.35
CA VAL A 9 5.84 0.10 -2.53
C VAL A 9 6.67 1.04 -3.42
N ALA A 10 8.00 0.92 -3.37
CA ALA A 10 8.90 1.62 -4.29
C ALA A 10 8.69 1.20 -5.75
N ALA A 11 8.54 -0.10 -6.03
CA ALA A 11 8.28 -0.58 -7.38
C ALA A 11 6.91 -0.12 -7.90
N TYR A 12 5.87 -0.09 -7.05
CA TYR A 12 4.59 0.54 -7.40
C TYR A 12 4.78 2.01 -7.76
N LYS A 13 5.51 2.77 -6.94
CA LYS A 13 5.77 4.19 -7.18
C LYS A 13 6.47 4.43 -8.52
N GLU A 14 7.53 3.66 -8.81
CA GLU A 14 8.27 3.76 -10.07
C GLU A 14 7.37 3.46 -11.28
N GLU A 15 6.58 2.40 -11.22
CA GLU A 15 5.68 2.03 -12.31
C GLU A 15 4.59 3.10 -12.52
N ILE A 16 4.01 3.65 -11.45
CA ILE A 16 3.01 4.73 -11.55
C ILE A 16 3.63 5.96 -12.21
N LEU A 17 4.84 6.37 -11.81
CA LEU A 17 5.55 7.49 -12.42
C LEU A 17 5.81 7.25 -13.92
N LEU A 18 6.20 6.03 -14.29
CA LEU A 18 6.42 5.65 -15.68
C LEU A 18 5.14 5.76 -16.51
N GLN A 19 4.01 5.30 -15.97
CA GLN A 19 2.74 5.41 -16.67
C GLN A 19 2.26 6.87 -16.79
N GLN A 20 2.47 7.71 -15.77
CA GLN A 20 2.19 9.15 -15.84
C GLN A 20 3.03 9.85 -16.92
N ALA A 21 4.34 9.61 -16.93
CA ALA A 21 5.25 10.17 -17.93
C ALA A 21 4.84 9.73 -19.35
N SER A 22 4.41 8.48 -19.52
CA SER A 22 3.95 8.00 -20.82
C SER A 22 2.61 8.58 -21.25
N VAL A 23 1.69 8.91 -20.32
CA VAL A 23 0.48 9.67 -20.64
C VAL A 23 0.84 11.06 -21.14
N GLU A 24 1.73 11.76 -20.44
CA GLU A 24 2.18 13.10 -20.84
C GLU A 24 2.87 13.10 -22.21
N ASP A 25 3.71 12.09 -22.47
CA ASP A 25 4.38 11.92 -23.75
C ASP A 25 3.38 11.74 -24.90
N LEU A 26 2.38 10.87 -24.73
CA LEU A 26 1.32 10.70 -25.72
C LEU A 26 0.50 11.98 -25.93
N GLU A 27 0.21 12.73 -24.86
CA GLU A 27 -0.54 13.98 -24.94
C GLU A 27 0.23 15.09 -25.68
N LYS A 28 1.55 15.21 -25.42
CA LYS A 28 2.43 16.26 -25.95
C LYS A 28 2.98 15.96 -27.35
N ASN A 29 3.40 14.71 -27.61
CA ASN A 29 4.22 14.38 -28.78
C ASN A 29 3.43 13.74 -29.93
N ILE A 30 2.20 13.29 -29.70
CA ILE A 30 1.33 12.79 -30.77
C ILE A 30 0.32 13.86 -31.18
N ALA A 31 0.38 14.30 -32.43
CA ALA A 31 -0.63 15.19 -33.02
C ALA A 31 -1.96 14.46 -33.25
N ASP A 32 -3.06 15.18 -33.32
CA ASP A 32 -4.38 14.58 -33.58
C ASP A 32 -4.58 14.18 -35.03
N ASN A 33 -3.84 14.81 -35.95
CA ASN A 33 -3.83 14.54 -37.37
C ASN A 33 -2.39 14.50 -37.90
N ILE A 34 -2.13 13.67 -38.91
CA ILE A 34 -0.84 13.53 -39.56
C ILE A 34 -1.05 13.68 -41.07
N GLN A 35 -0.29 14.59 -41.68
CA GLN A 35 -0.30 14.75 -43.13
C GLN A 35 0.64 13.74 -43.78
N ILE A 36 0.10 12.93 -44.70
CA ILE A 36 0.87 11.96 -45.49
C ILE A 36 0.64 12.28 -46.97
N GLY A 37 1.52 13.09 -47.55
CA GLY A 37 1.37 13.58 -48.91
C GLY A 37 0.09 14.42 -49.07
N PRO A 38 -0.83 14.07 -49.99
CA PRO A 38 -2.10 14.77 -50.18
C PRO A 38 -3.20 14.34 -49.19
N PHE A 39 -2.93 13.36 -48.32
CA PHE A 39 -3.91 12.83 -47.37
C PHE A 39 -3.71 13.45 -45.99
N ASP A 40 -4.81 13.84 -45.35
CA ASP A 40 -4.87 14.22 -43.93
C ASP A 40 -5.49 13.07 -43.14
N VAL A 41 -4.70 12.44 -42.27
CA VAL A 41 -5.09 11.23 -41.53
C VAL A 41 -5.28 11.57 -40.07
N SER A 42 -6.51 11.40 -39.55
CA SER A 42 -6.76 11.58 -38.13
C SER A 42 -6.31 10.37 -37.32
N VAL A 43 -5.46 10.61 -36.33
CA VAL A 43 -4.97 9.62 -35.37
C VAL A 43 -5.49 9.87 -33.95
N SER A 44 -6.28 10.92 -33.76
CA SER A 44 -6.94 11.33 -32.51
C SER A 44 -7.58 10.17 -31.74
N ARG A 45 -8.34 9.31 -32.44
CA ARG A 45 -9.00 8.15 -31.82
C ARG A 45 -8.00 7.16 -31.23
N THR A 46 -6.92 6.87 -31.94
CA THR A 46 -5.87 5.93 -31.49
C THR A 46 -5.09 6.53 -30.33
N LYS A 47 -4.71 7.82 -30.43
CA LYS A 47 -4.06 8.57 -29.35
C LYS A 47 -4.89 8.51 -28.07
N ASN A 48 -6.18 8.87 -28.15
CA ASN A 48 -7.08 8.87 -27.00
C ASN A 48 -7.28 7.45 -26.43
N HIS A 49 -7.37 6.43 -27.27
CA HIS A 49 -7.46 5.04 -26.81
C HIS A 49 -6.23 4.62 -25.99
N LEU A 50 -5.02 4.97 -26.45
CA LEU A 50 -3.78 4.67 -25.74
C LEU A 50 -3.68 5.44 -24.41
N ILE A 51 -4.02 6.73 -24.41
CA ILE A 51 -4.05 7.56 -23.20
C ILE A 51 -5.02 6.96 -22.18
N ASN A 52 -6.24 6.64 -22.59
CA ASN A 52 -7.25 6.07 -21.70
C ASN A 52 -6.79 4.73 -21.12
N LYS A 53 -6.20 3.86 -21.94
CA LYS A 53 -5.65 2.58 -21.48
C LYS A 53 -4.56 2.76 -20.42
N ARG A 54 -3.70 3.78 -20.56
CA ARG A 54 -2.67 4.09 -19.55
C ARG A 54 -3.27 4.67 -18.27
N LYS A 55 -4.29 5.53 -18.39
CA LYS A 55 -5.05 6.04 -17.24
C LYS A 55 -5.75 4.90 -16.47
N GLU A 56 -6.33 3.92 -17.17
CA GLU A 56 -6.88 2.72 -16.54
C GLU A 56 -5.82 1.89 -15.81
N ILE A 57 -4.63 1.74 -16.39
CA ILE A 57 -3.51 1.04 -15.74
C ILE A 57 -3.08 1.79 -14.48
N LEU A 58 -2.95 3.12 -14.53
CA LEU A 58 -2.62 3.97 -13.38
C LEU A 58 -3.62 3.76 -12.23
N THR A 59 -4.92 3.82 -12.53
CA THR A 59 -5.98 3.58 -11.54
C THR A 59 -5.85 2.19 -10.93
N LYS A 60 -5.59 1.15 -11.73
CA LYS A 60 -5.40 -0.21 -11.22
C LYS A 60 -4.16 -0.35 -10.34
N LEU A 61 -3.04 0.28 -10.71
CA LEU A 61 -1.82 0.26 -9.89
C LEU A 61 -2.03 0.92 -8.52
N LEU A 62 -2.71 2.07 -8.49
CA LEU A 62 -3.06 2.75 -7.23
C LEU A 62 -4.03 1.94 -6.37
N THR A 63 -4.99 1.26 -7.01
CA THR A 63 -5.93 0.36 -6.32
C THR A 63 -5.18 -0.83 -5.71
N LEU A 64 -4.31 -1.49 -6.48
CA LEU A 64 -3.49 -2.61 -6.00
C LEU A 64 -2.54 -2.19 -4.88
N LEU A 65 -1.94 -1.00 -4.97
CA LEU A 65 -1.12 -0.46 -3.87
C LEU A 65 -1.98 -0.24 -2.62
N THR A 66 -3.20 0.28 -2.76
CA THR A 66 -4.13 0.46 -1.63
C THR A 66 -4.47 -0.88 -0.97
N GLU A 67 -4.82 -1.89 -1.76
CA GLU A 67 -5.08 -3.25 -1.27
C GLU A 67 -3.87 -3.86 -0.58
N HIS A 68 -2.67 -3.66 -1.14
CA HIS A 68 -1.41 -4.13 -0.55
C HIS A 68 -1.15 -3.50 0.82
N LEU A 69 -1.40 -2.20 0.96
CA LEU A 69 -1.25 -1.52 2.26
C LEU A 69 -2.32 -1.94 3.25
N ARG A 70 -3.57 -2.17 2.80
CA ARG A 70 -4.64 -2.70 3.65
C ARG A 70 -4.26 -4.06 4.23
N ASN A 71 -3.78 -4.99 3.41
CA ASN A 71 -3.39 -6.32 3.90
C ASN A 71 -2.30 -6.23 4.97
N LYS A 72 -1.27 -5.39 4.75
CA LYS A 72 -0.24 -5.17 5.77
C LYS A 72 -0.77 -4.56 7.07
N VAL A 73 -1.75 -3.66 6.96
CA VAL A 73 -2.43 -3.07 8.12
C VAL A 73 -3.19 -4.17 8.88
N ASP A 74 -3.92 -5.02 8.17
CA ASP A 74 -4.66 -6.14 8.76
C ASP A 74 -3.73 -7.14 9.44
N ASP A 75 -2.58 -7.47 8.83
CA ASP A 75 -1.56 -8.35 9.41
C ASP A 75 -1.01 -7.80 10.74
N VAL A 76 -0.62 -6.52 10.76
CA VAL A 76 -0.13 -5.85 11.98
C VAL A 76 -1.20 -5.82 13.07
N MET A 77 -2.45 -5.54 12.70
CA MET A 77 -3.57 -5.55 13.64
C MET A 77 -3.83 -6.94 14.22
N TYR A 78 -3.80 -7.96 13.37
CA TYR A 78 -4.01 -9.34 13.79
C TYR A 78 -2.95 -9.79 14.79
N GLU A 79 -1.66 -9.55 14.50
CA GLU A 79 -0.56 -9.88 15.41
C GLU A 79 -0.69 -9.16 16.75
N TYR A 80 -1.04 -7.86 16.73
CA TYR A 80 -1.29 -7.10 17.94
C TYR A 80 -2.47 -7.65 18.75
N MET A 81 -3.58 -8.01 18.10
CA MET A 81 -4.75 -8.58 18.77
C MET A 81 -4.43 -9.94 19.40
N GLU A 82 -3.62 -10.78 18.75
CA GLU A 82 -3.18 -12.05 19.31
C GLU A 82 -2.31 -11.87 20.55
N ILE A 83 -1.36 -10.93 20.52
CA ILE A 83 -0.55 -10.60 21.70
C ILE A 83 -1.47 -10.15 22.85
N LYS A 84 -2.39 -9.22 22.57
CA LYS A 84 -3.33 -8.70 23.57
C LYS A 84 -4.25 -9.80 24.13
N ARG A 85 -4.67 -10.76 23.30
CA ARG A 85 -5.52 -11.88 23.69
C ARG A 85 -4.77 -12.80 24.66
N LYS A 86 -3.55 -13.22 24.31
CA LYS A 86 -2.72 -14.09 25.15
C LYS A 86 -2.40 -13.44 26.51
N LEU A 87 -2.12 -12.14 26.53
CA LEU A 87 -1.88 -11.41 27.78
C LEU A 87 -3.10 -11.28 28.71
N ARG A 88 -4.32 -11.52 28.19
CA ARG A 88 -5.57 -11.48 28.95
C ARG A 88 -6.06 -12.86 29.39
N GLU A 89 -5.38 -13.93 28.99
CA GLU A 89 -5.75 -15.28 29.42
C GLU A 89 -5.31 -15.51 30.86
N ASP A 90 -6.25 -15.93 31.70
CA ASP A 90 -5.96 -16.37 33.06
C ASP A 90 -5.40 -17.81 33.02
N PRO A 91 -4.14 -18.04 33.39
CA PRO A 91 -3.54 -19.37 33.33
C PRO A 91 -4.20 -20.31 34.36
N LYS A 92 -4.51 -21.52 33.92
CA LYS A 92 -5.21 -22.56 34.69
C LYS A 92 -4.29 -23.68 35.17
N CYS A 93 -3.11 -23.83 34.58
CA CYS A 93 -2.09 -24.80 35.00
C CYS A 93 -0.68 -24.22 34.94
N ILE A 94 0.29 -24.95 35.51
CA ILE A 94 1.69 -24.51 35.60
C ILE A 94 2.32 -24.40 34.21
N GLU A 95 1.94 -25.26 33.26
CA GLU A 95 2.38 -25.22 31.88
C GLU A 95 1.96 -23.91 31.20
N GLU A 96 0.69 -23.51 31.34
CA GLU A 96 0.18 -22.22 30.80
C GLU A 96 0.89 -21.01 31.45
N VAL A 97 1.26 -21.08 32.73
CA VAL A 97 2.07 -20.03 33.39
C VAL A 97 3.46 -19.92 32.76
N PHE A 98 4.09 -21.04 32.41
CA PHE A 98 5.38 -21.04 31.72
C PHE A 98 5.28 -20.47 30.31
N GLU A 99 4.25 -20.83 29.55
CA GLU A 99 4.01 -20.29 28.20
C GLU A 99 3.80 -18.77 28.22
N ILE A 100 3.03 -18.25 29.17
CA ILE A 100 2.84 -16.79 29.32
C ILE A 100 4.15 -16.11 29.71
N ARG A 101 4.99 -16.72 30.55
CA ARG A 101 6.31 -16.17 30.92
C ARG A 101 7.26 -16.08 29.73
N GLU A 102 7.35 -17.14 28.93
CA GLU A 102 8.15 -17.14 27.70
C GLU A 102 7.64 -16.09 26.70
N LEU A 103 6.32 -15.92 26.60
CA LEU A 103 5.73 -14.84 25.81
C LEU A 103 6.14 -13.46 26.33
N ILE A 104 6.09 -13.21 27.64
CA ILE A 104 6.50 -11.93 28.25
C ILE A 104 7.98 -11.63 27.98
N GLU A 105 8.84 -12.64 27.97
CA GLU A 105 10.27 -12.48 27.66
C GLU A 105 10.51 -12.09 26.19
N THR A 106 9.72 -12.65 25.27
CA THR A 106 9.83 -12.37 23.82
C THR A 106 9.00 -11.16 23.36
N LEU A 107 8.05 -10.71 24.18
CA LEU A 107 7.11 -9.62 23.91
C LEU A 107 7.78 -8.32 23.46
N PRO A 108 8.85 -7.81 24.12
CA PRO A 108 9.43 -6.53 23.73
C PRO A 108 10.00 -6.56 22.31
N MET A 109 10.57 -7.69 21.89
CA MET A 109 11.09 -7.86 20.54
C MET A 109 9.96 -7.87 19.50
N GLN A 110 8.88 -8.62 19.77
CA GLN A 110 7.71 -8.66 18.88
C GLN A 110 7.06 -7.28 18.74
N LEU A 111 6.92 -6.57 19.86
CA LEU A 111 6.32 -5.24 19.87
C LEU A 111 7.16 -4.21 19.11
N ASN A 112 8.49 -4.27 19.26
CA ASN A 112 9.41 -3.44 18.47
C ASN A 112 9.29 -3.72 16.97
N ALA A 113 9.21 -4.99 16.56
CA ALA A 113 9.02 -5.36 15.15
C ALA A 113 7.69 -4.83 14.58
N LEU A 114 6.61 -4.91 15.36
CA LEU A 114 5.32 -4.31 15.01
C LEU A 114 5.40 -2.78 14.88
N MET A 115 6.13 -2.11 15.77
CA MET A 115 6.35 -0.65 15.73
C MET A 115 7.16 -0.22 14.50
N GLU A 116 8.23 -0.95 14.15
CA GLU A 116 9.00 -0.69 12.94
C GLU A 116 8.14 -0.86 11.69
N THR A 117 7.29 -1.90 11.67
CA THR A 117 6.36 -2.15 10.57
C THR A 117 5.31 -1.05 10.46
N ALA A 118 4.72 -0.61 11.58
CA ALA A 118 3.78 0.51 11.63
C ALA A 118 4.43 1.83 11.16
N THR A 119 5.67 2.08 11.55
CA THR A 119 6.44 3.25 11.11
C THR A 119 6.70 3.21 9.61
N ARG A 120 7.07 2.03 9.08
CA ARG A 120 7.23 1.82 7.64
C ARG A 120 5.92 2.03 6.88
N LEU A 121 4.80 1.54 7.41
CA LEU A 121 3.48 1.73 6.83
C LEU A 121 3.13 3.21 6.68
N LYS A 122 3.52 4.07 7.63
CA LYS A 122 3.35 5.52 7.50
C LYS A 122 3.98 6.05 6.21
N PHE A 123 5.25 5.72 5.98
CA PHE A 123 5.97 6.14 4.77
C PHE A 123 5.41 5.50 3.49
N ASP A 124 4.96 4.24 3.58
CA ASP A 124 4.32 3.56 2.46
C ASP A 124 3.02 4.27 2.05
N TYR A 125 2.22 4.77 3.00
CA TYR A 125 1.01 5.56 2.74
C TYR A 125 1.31 6.96 2.16
N ASP A 126 2.44 7.57 2.48
CA ASP A 126 2.86 8.86 1.91
C ASP A 126 2.98 8.78 0.37
N VAL A 127 3.21 7.60 -0.19
CA VAL A 127 3.21 7.37 -1.65
C VAL A 127 1.82 7.58 -2.25
N LEU A 128 0.75 7.12 -1.60
CA LEU A 128 -0.62 7.36 -2.06
C LEU A 128 -0.97 8.85 -2.01
N GLU A 129 -0.52 9.54 -0.95
CA GLU A 129 -0.71 10.99 -0.79
C GLU A 129 0.06 11.78 -1.86
N TYR A 130 1.29 11.37 -2.19
CA TYR A 130 2.07 11.95 -3.30
C TYR A 130 1.29 11.94 -4.62
N PHE A 131 0.58 10.85 -4.91
CA PHE A 131 -0.28 10.73 -6.10
C PHE A 131 -1.67 11.34 -5.93
N LYS A 132 -1.97 11.96 -4.78
CA LYS A 132 -3.29 12.50 -4.42
C LYS A 132 -4.42 11.47 -4.57
N TRP A 133 -4.10 10.21 -4.29
CA TRP A 133 -5.05 9.12 -4.39
C TRP A 133 -5.94 9.08 -3.16
N THR A 134 -7.25 9.05 -3.37
CA THR A 134 -8.24 8.93 -2.30
C THR A 134 -8.43 7.47 -1.92
N ILE A 135 -8.25 7.17 -0.63
CA ILE A 135 -8.57 5.87 -0.05
C ILE A 135 -9.97 5.91 0.59
N SER A 136 -10.51 4.75 0.94
CA SER A 136 -11.80 4.68 1.65
C SER A 136 -11.68 5.20 3.08
N ASP A 137 -12.80 5.63 3.67
CA ASP A 137 -12.84 6.04 5.08
C ASP A 137 -12.43 4.90 6.03
N GLU A 138 -12.72 3.65 5.66
CA GLU A 138 -12.31 2.45 6.40
C GLU A 138 -10.79 2.27 6.38
N ASP A 139 -10.15 2.38 5.21
CA ASP A 139 -8.69 2.31 5.10
C ASP A 139 -8.01 3.42 5.89
N PHE A 140 -8.58 4.62 5.81
CA PHE A 140 -8.10 5.77 6.56
C PHE A 140 -8.20 5.52 8.07
N HIS A 141 -9.35 5.00 8.54
CA HIS A 141 -9.53 4.63 9.94
C HIS A 141 -8.51 3.59 10.39
N ASN A 142 -8.34 2.51 9.64
CA ASN A 142 -7.43 1.41 10.00
C ASN A 142 -5.96 1.86 10.01
N LYS A 143 -5.55 2.71 9.05
CA LYS A 143 -4.25 3.41 9.08
C LYS A 143 -4.05 4.17 10.39
N TRP A 144 -5.04 4.97 10.79
CA TRP A 144 -4.94 5.79 12.01
C TRP A 144 -4.89 4.95 13.28
N GLN A 145 -5.65 3.87 13.37
CA GLN A 145 -5.63 2.97 14.52
C GLN A 145 -4.22 2.42 14.76
N ILE A 146 -3.52 1.95 13.72
CA ILE A 146 -2.12 1.47 13.85
C ILE A 146 -1.18 2.57 14.34
N LEU A 147 -1.29 3.77 13.77
CA LEU A 147 -0.45 4.89 14.19
C LEU A 147 -0.69 5.26 15.66
N LEU A 148 -1.94 5.26 16.11
CA LEU A 148 -2.29 5.48 17.51
C LEU A 148 -1.70 4.39 18.40
N PHE A 149 -1.83 3.11 18.05
CA PHE A 149 -1.23 2.01 18.81
C PHE A 149 0.28 2.15 18.96
N SER A 150 0.98 2.47 17.87
CA SER A 150 2.43 2.69 17.92
C SER A 150 2.83 3.83 18.88
N SER A 151 2.01 4.88 18.98
CA SER A 151 2.27 6.03 19.87
C SER A 151 1.97 5.75 21.34
N LEU A 152 1.04 4.85 21.64
CA LEU A 152 0.68 4.45 23.01
C LEU A 152 1.77 3.58 23.64
N ILE A 153 2.40 2.71 22.86
CA ILE A 153 3.48 1.84 23.32
C ILE A 153 4.74 2.65 23.64
N ASN A 154 5.04 3.71 22.89
CA ASN A 154 6.23 4.55 23.09
C ASN A 154 6.18 5.42 24.37
N ASN A 155 5.03 5.43 25.08
CA ASN A 155 4.81 6.22 26.30
C ASN A 155 4.64 5.35 27.57
N GLN A 156 4.94 4.05 27.50
CA GLN A 156 5.01 3.14 28.65
C GLN A 156 6.44 2.71 28.92
#